data_AF-A0A6V7IRU3-F1
#
_entry.id   AF-A0A6V7IRU3-F1
#
_cell.length_a   1.000
_cell.length_b   1.000
_cell.length_c   1.000
_cell.angle_alpha   90.00
_cell.angle_beta   90.00
_cell.angle_gamma   90.00
#
_symmetry.space_group_name_H-M   'P 1'
#
loop_
_entity.id
_entity.type
_entity.pdbx_description
1 polymer ?
#
loop_
_entity_poly.entity_id
_entity_poly.type
_entity_poly.pdbx_seq_one_letter_code
_entity_poly.pdbx_strand_id
1 'polypeptide(L)'
;FDADIIRFSVKKNQPMQYEDFWKRLAEKHELGQDENFLIWYTDPTDGDSLPINNDNNLARALAASKPLLRVFITRKGSGVEDVNGYGTLKPKNLISSILGGTPGKPHKPPLAISNPHDFRQ
;
A
#
# COMPACT_ATOMS: atom_id res chain seq x y z
N PHE A 1 -16.94 -7.69 0.41
CA PHE A 1 -16.87 -6.44 -0.38
C PHE A 1 -17.38 -5.25 0.46
N ASP A 2 -17.05 -5.17 1.76
CA ASP A 2 -17.45 -4.05 2.62
C ASP A 2 -16.24 -3.14 2.85
N ALA A 3 -15.83 -2.41 1.83
CA ALA A 3 -14.88 -1.33 2.01
C ALA A 3 -15.65 -0.01 1.98
N ASP A 4 -15.57 0.77 3.06
CA ASP A 4 -16.15 2.10 3.10
C ASP A 4 -15.28 3.06 2.29
N ILE A 5 -15.84 3.59 1.20
CA ILE A 5 -15.19 4.57 0.34
C ILE A 5 -15.82 5.93 0.58
N ILE A 6 -15.02 6.85 1.11
CA ILE A 6 -15.42 8.25 1.31
C ILE A 6 -14.61 9.17 0.40
N ARG A 7 -15.17 10.35 0.13
CA ARG A 7 -14.47 11.41 -0.59
C ARG A 7 -14.73 12.74 0.08
N PHE A 8 -13.67 13.46 0.40
CA PHE A 8 -13.73 14.81 0.96
C PHE A 8 -12.66 15.70 0.32
N SER A 9 -12.78 17.01 0.53
CA SER A 9 -11.86 18.00 -0.01
C SER A 9 -11.05 18.67 1.10
N VAL A 10 -9.82 19.05 0.78
CA VAL A 10 -8.92 19.81 1.66
C VAL A 10 -8.44 21.07 0.96
N LYS A 11 -8.11 22.12 1.72
CA LYS A 11 -7.57 23.36 1.17
C LYS A 11 -6.14 23.13 0.67
N LYS A 12 -5.92 23.25 -0.64
CA LYS A 12 -4.64 22.94 -1.30
C LYS A 12 -3.46 23.84 -0.88
N ASN A 13 -3.73 25.08 -0.50
CA ASN A 13 -2.70 26.10 -0.25
C ASN A 13 -2.35 26.27 1.22
N GLN A 14 -2.70 25.30 2.07
CA GLN A 14 -2.32 25.31 3.47
C GLN A 14 -1.35 24.16 3.72
N PRO A 15 -0.19 24.40 4.36
CA PRO A 15 0.66 23.32 4.83
C PRO A 15 -0.17 22.43 5.77
N MET A 16 -0.04 21.12 5.60
CA MET A 16 -0.75 20.12 6.39
C MET A 16 0.26 19.16 6.99
N GLN A 17 0.25 19.07 8.32
CA GLN A 17 1.04 18.08 9.04
C GLN A 17 0.41 16.70 8.89
N TYR A 18 1.25 15.66 8.89
CA TYR A 18 0.82 14.27 8.82
C TYR A 18 -0.18 13.92 9.93
N GLU A 19 0.10 14.37 11.15
CA GLU A 19 -0.77 14.17 12.31
C GLU A 19 -2.18 14.74 12.09
N ASP A 20 -2.30 15.93 11.49
CA ASP A 20 -3.59 16.55 11.19
C ASP A 20 -4.33 15.82 10.09
N PHE A 21 -3.59 15.33 9.08
CA PHE A 21 -4.16 14.51 8.02
C PHE A 21 -4.70 13.18 8.56
N TRP A 22 -3.92 12.53 9.42
CA TRP A 22 -4.30 11.29 10.09
C TRP A 22 -5.58 11.49 10.92
N LYS A 23 -5.64 12.53 11.77
CA LYS A 23 -6.84 12.85 12.57
C LYS A 23 -8.07 13.10 11.70
N ARG A 24 -7.93 13.80 10.58
CA ARG A 24 -9.04 14.04 9.64
C ARG A 24 -9.53 12.73 9.01
N LEU A 25 -8.63 11.82 8.64
CA LEU A 25 -9.03 10.51 8.13
C LEU A 25 -9.77 9.70 9.19
N ALA A 26 -9.26 9.70 10.43
CA ALA A 26 -9.91 9.03 11.56
C ALA A 26 -11.33 9.56 11.79
N GLU A 27 -11.50 10.89 11.85
CA GLU A 27 -12.79 11.55 12.01
C GLU A 27 -13.76 11.20 10.88
N LYS A 28 -13.29 11.23 9.63
CA LYS A 28 -14.15 11.02 8.45
C LYS A 28 -14.54 9.56 8.21
N HIS A 29 -13.73 8.62 8.68
CA HIS A 29 -14.02 7.19 8.65
C HIS A 29 -14.63 6.68 9.96
N GLU A 30 -14.98 7.58 10.89
CA GLU A 30 -15.57 7.21 12.20
C GLU A 30 -14.73 6.18 12.97
N LEU A 31 -13.41 6.25 12.82
CA LEU A 31 -12.48 5.37 13.53
C LEU A 31 -12.37 5.82 14.98
N GLY A 32 -12.35 4.86 15.91
CA GLY A 32 -12.17 5.16 17.34
C GLY A 32 -10.85 5.88 17.62
N GLN A 33 -10.81 6.70 18.68
CA GLN A 33 -9.60 7.47 19.05
C GLN A 33 -8.39 6.59 19.36
N ASP A 34 -8.63 5.35 19.80
CA ASP A 34 -7.58 4.37 20.12
C ASP A 34 -7.16 3.52 18.89
N GLU A 35 -7.82 3.69 17.75
CA GLU A 35 -7.54 2.89 16.56
C GLU A 35 -6.31 3.41 15.82
N ASN A 36 -5.28 2.57 15.74
CA ASN A 36 -4.10 2.84 14.95
C ASN A 36 -4.27 2.25 13.55
N PHE A 37 -4.01 3.04 12.52
CA PHE A 37 -4.10 2.61 11.13
C PHE A 37 -2.92 3.14 10.31
N LEU A 38 -2.62 2.42 9.24
CA LEU A 38 -1.64 2.75 8.24
C LEU A 38 -2.31 3.48 7.08
N ILE A 39 -1.58 4.40 6.46
CA ILE A 39 -2.03 5.15 5.29
C ILE A 39 -1.05 4.90 4.14
N TRP A 40 -1.59 4.55 2.99
CA TRP A 40 -0.85 4.30 1.76
C TRP A 40 -1.43 5.11 0.63
N TYR A 41 -0.61 5.50 -0.34
CA TYR A 41 -1.09 6.07 -1.61
C TYR A 41 -0.40 5.39 -2.79
N THR A 42 -1.08 5.38 -3.93
CA THR A 42 -0.49 4.94 -5.20
C THR A 42 0.06 6.17 -5.92
N ASP A 43 1.37 6.22 -6.17
CA ASP A 43 1.97 7.28 -6.95
C ASP A 43 1.48 7.18 -8.41
N PRO A 44 0.92 8.25 -8.97
CA PRO A 44 0.35 8.21 -10.32
C PRO A 44 1.40 8.14 -11.44
N THR A 45 2.69 8.37 -11.13
CA THR A 45 3.79 8.39 -12.10
C THR A 45 4.31 6.99 -12.41
N ASP A 46 4.54 6.19 -11.37
CA ASP A 46 5.12 4.84 -11.48
C ASP A 46 4.13 3.72 -11.09
N GLY A 47 3.05 4.04 -10.38
CA GLY A 47 2.07 3.08 -9.89
C GLY A 47 2.46 2.41 -8.57
N ASP A 48 3.51 2.87 -7.89
CA ASP A 48 3.98 2.28 -6.64
C ASP A 48 3.05 2.63 -5.47
N SER A 49 2.76 1.64 -4.62
CA SER A 49 2.10 1.87 -3.32
C SER A 49 3.14 2.28 -2.29
N LEU A 50 3.01 3.49 -1.76
CA LEU A 50 3.97 4.12 -0.87
C LEU A 50 3.29 4.54 0.44
N PRO A 51 3.97 4.35 1.60
CA PRO A 51 3.39 4.74 2.88
C PRO A 51 3.38 6.27 3.02
N ILE A 52 2.32 6.78 3.61
CA ILE A 52 2.26 8.14 4.15
C ILE A 52 2.36 8.00 5.68
N ASN A 53 3.56 8.20 6.23
CA ASN A 53 3.81 8.04 7.68
C ASN A 53 4.57 9.21 8.32
N ASN A 54 4.82 10.29 7.58
CA ASN A 54 5.43 11.53 8.03
C ASN A 54 5.08 12.69 7.08
N ASP A 55 5.42 13.92 7.48
CA ASP A 55 5.11 15.15 6.74
C ASP A 55 5.71 15.16 5.32
N ASN A 56 6.93 14.64 5.15
CA ASN A 56 7.60 14.63 3.85
C ASN A 56 6.92 13.67 2.86
N ASN A 57 6.48 12.50 3.33
CA ASN A 57 5.71 11.58 2.49
C ASN A 57 4.34 12.15 2.12
N LEU A 58 3.66 12.81 3.06
CA LEU A 58 2.40 13.49 2.79
C LEU A 58 2.58 14.59 1.73
N ALA A 59 3.60 15.43 1.88
CA ALA A 59 3.89 16.50 0.92
C ALA A 59 4.16 15.95 -0.48
N ARG A 60 4.93 14.85 -0.59
CA ARG A 60 5.18 14.16 -1.87
C ARG A 60 3.90 13.61 -2.48
N ALA A 61 3.08 12.91 -1.70
CA ALA A 61 1.81 12.35 -2.17
C ALA A 61 0.86 13.44 -2.68
N LEU A 62 0.74 14.55 -1.94
CA LEU A 62 -0.08 15.70 -2.32
C LEU A 62 0.42 16.38 -3.61
N ALA A 63 1.75 16.47 -3.80
CA ALA A 63 2.34 17.08 -4.98
C ALA A 63 2.18 16.21 -6.25
N ALA A 64 2.33 14.89 -6.10
CA ALA A 64 2.17 13.92 -7.19
C ALA A 64 0.70 13.81 -7.64
N SER A 65 -0.24 13.96 -6.71
CA SER A 65 -1.66 13.77 -6.95
C SER A 65 -2.29 14.87 -7.80
N LYS A 66 -2.75 14.52 -9.01
CA LYS A 66 -3.51 15.42 -9.90
C LYS A 66 -4.60 14.61 -10.63
N PRO A 67 -5.90 14.90 -10.44
CA PRO A 67 -6.51 15.90 -9.55
C PRO A 67 -6.80 15.43 -8.11
N LEU A 68 -6.61 14.14 -7.79
CA LEU A 68 -7.03 13.54 -6.52
C LEU A 68 -5.91 12.69 -5.91
N LEU A 69 -5.73 12.83 -4.60
CA LEU A 69 -4.95 11.89 -3.81
C LEU A 69 -5.87 10.72 -3.43
N ARG A 70 -5.55 9.52 -3.94
CA ARG A 70 -6.23 8.27 -3.55
C ARG A 70 -5.39 7.62 -2.46
N VAL A 71 -6.03 7.32 -1.33
CA VAL A 71 -5.37 6.65 -0.21
C VAL A 71 -6.09 5.37 0.15
N PHE A 72 -5.32 4.41 0.66
CA PHE A 72 -5.81 3.23 1.34
C PHE A 72 -5.47 3.34 2.81
N ILE A 73 -6.45 3.03 3.66
CA ILE A 73 -6.25 2.92 5.10
C ILE A 73 -6.39 1.46 5.52
N THR A 74 -5.57 1.03 6.47
CA THR A 74 -5.63 -0.35 7.00
C THR A 74 -5.39 -0.32 8.50
N ARG A 75 -6.27 -0.92 9.29
CA ARG A 75 -6.07 -1.04 10.74
C ARG A 75 -4.78 -1.81 11.01
N LYS A 76 -4.00 -1.35 11.99
CA LYS A 76 -2.79 -2.09 12.39
C LYS A 76 -3.17 -3.47 12.92
N GLY A 77 -2.44 -4.50 12.49
CA GLY A 77 -2.66 -5.90 12.85
C GLY A 77 -3.72 -6.61 12.00
N SER A 78 -4.42 -5.92 11.08
CA SER A 78 -5.41 -6.56 10.20
C SER A 78 -4.87 -6.89 8.80
N GLY A 79 -3.71 -6.35 8.41
CA GLY A 79 -3.16 -6.47 7.06
C GLY A 79 -1.97 -7.44 6.97
N VAL A 80 -1.87 -8.14 5.83
CA VAL A 80 -0.66 -8.90 5.45
C VAL A 80 0.59 -8.01 5.33
N GLU A 81 0.39 -6.72 5.14
CA GLU A 81 1.46 -5.72 4.98
C GLU A 81 2.14 -5.36 6.30
N ASP A 82 1.41 -5.45 7.43
CA ASP A 82 2.00 -5.39 8.78
C ASP A 82 2.90 -6.60 9.05
N VAL A 83 2.57 -7.76 8.46
CA VAL A 83 3.34 -9.00 8.63
C VAL A 83 4.63 -8.99 7.81
N ASN A 84 4.63 -8.35 6.64
CA ASN A 84 5.74 -8.40 5.68
C ASN A 84 6.69 -7.19 5.74
N GLY A 85 6.38 -6.18 6.57
CA GLY A 85 7.18 -4.96 6.68
C GLY A 85 7.07 -4.06 5.45
N TYR A 86 7.39 -2.77 5.65
CA TYR A 86 7.33 -1.71 4.63
C TYR A 86 8.39 -1.91 3.54
N GLY A 87 8.12 -2.82 2.61
CA GLY A 87 8.96 -3.08 1.45
C GLY A 87 8.13 -2.98 0.18
N THR A 88 8.66 -2.29 -0.82
CA THR A 88 8.18 -2.41 -2.21
C THR A 88 8.08 -3.90 -2.52
N LEU A 89 6.87 -4.43 -2.70
CA LEU A 89 6.68 -5.70 -3.37
C LEU A 89 7.09 -5.46 -4.82
N LYS A 90 8.41 -5.46 -5.06
CA LYS A 90 8.95 -5.44 -6.41
C LYS A 90 8.27 -6.62 -7.11
N PRO A 91 7.56 -6.40 -8.23
CA PRO A 91 7.18 -7.53 -9.07
C PRO A 91 8.48 -8.27 -9.38
N LYS A 92 8.58 -9.53 -8.94
CA LYS A 92 9.71 -10.37 -9.28
C LYS A 92 9.77 -10.38 -10.81
N ASN A 93 10.80 -9.76 -11.38
CA ASN A 93 11.08 -9.81 -12.81
C ASN A 93 11.29 -11.28 -13.21
N LEU A 94 10.20 -11.96 -13.56
CA LEU A 94 10.18 -13.37 -13.97
C LEU A 94 10.80 -13.60 -15.36
N ILE A 95 11.34 -12.56 -16.01
CA ILE A 95 11.82 -12.60 -17.40
C ILE A 95 13.35 -12.68 -17.49
N SER A 96 14.08 -12.64 -16.37
CA SER A 96 15.56 -12.70 -16.41
C SER A 96 16.14 -14.09 -16.77
N SER A 97 15.33 -15.12 -16.98
CA SER A 97 15.80 -16.46 -17.33
C SER A 97 15.81 -16.78 -18.82
N ILE A 98 15.32 -15.89 -19.69
CA ILE A 98 15.19 -16.17 -21.14
C ILE A 98 16.45 -15.80 -21.93
N LEU A 99 17.40 -15.04 -21.36
CA LEU A 99 18.64 -14.68 -22.04
C LEU A 99 19.89 -15.28 -21.38
N GLY A 100 20.12 -16.56 -21.69
CA GLY A 100 21.43 -17.19 -21.92
C GLY A 100 22.60 -16.88 -20.98
N GLY A 101 22.95 -17.88 -20.16
CA GLY A 101 24.33 -18.36 -20.08
C GLY A 101 25.15 -18.02 -18.83
N THR A 102 24.99 -18.79 -17.75
CA THR A 102 26.10 -19.23 -16.86
C THR A 102 25.66 -20.46 -16.05
N PRO A 103 26.51 -21.50 -15.86
CA PRO A 103 26.14 -22.70 -15.12
C PRO A 103 26.45 -22.54 -13.62
N GLY A 104 25.42 -22.43 -12.78
CA GLY A 104 25.59 -22.31 -11.33
C GLY A 104 24.55 -23.12 -10.54
N LYS A 105 24.96 -24.32 -10.07
CA LYS A 105 24.47 -25.17 -8.95
C LYS A 105 22.95 -25.46 -8.81
N PRO A 106 22.55 -26.73 -8.57
CA PRO A 106 21.14 -27.11 -8.52
C PRO A 106 20.44 -26.55 -7.27
N HIS A 107 19.54 -25.59 -7.47
CA HIS A 107 18.62 -25.10 -6.45
C HIS A 107 17.48 -26.11 -6.28
N LYS A 108 17.12 -26.41 -5.03
CA LYS A 108 16.06 -27.36 -4.64
C LYS A 108 14.76 -27.09 -5.42
N PRO A 109 13.96 -28.12 -5.77
CA PRO A 109 12.70 -27.91 -6.48
C PRO A 109 11.78 -26.99 -5.64
N PRO A 110 11.14 -25.98 -6.26
CA PRO A 110 10.19 -25.13 -5.57
C PRO A 110 9.01 -25.99 -5.10
N LEU A 111 8.60 -25.81 -3.85
CA LEU A 111 7.41 -26.45 -3.29
C LEU A 111 6.21 -26.11 -4.19
N ALA A 112 5.64 -27.14 -4.81
CA ALA A 112 4.43 -27.01 -5.61
C ALA A 112 3.23 -26.83 -4.68
N ILE A 113 2.90 -25.58 -4.36
CA ILE A 113 1.64 -25.24 -3.70
C ILE A 113 0.59 -25.21 -4.82
N SER A 114 -0.26 -26.23 -4.86
CA SER A 114 -1.38 -26.28 -5.80
C SER A 114 -2.39 -25.18 -5.49
N ASN A 115 -3.19 -24.79 -6.50
CA ASN A 115 -4.31 -23.87 -6.28
C ASN A 115 -5.27 -24.41 -5.19
N PRO A 116 -5.95 -23.52 -4.44
CA PRO A 116 -6.94 -23.92 -3.45
C PRO A 116 -8.01 -24.79 -4.14
N HIS A 117 -8.24 -25.98 -3.59
CA HIS A 117 -9.33 -26.84 -4.04
C HIS A 117 -10.65 -26.18 -3.64
N ASP A 118 -11.58 -26.07 -4.58
CA ASP A 118 -12.94 -25.58 -4.28
C ASP A 118 -13.68 -26.67 -3.51
N PHE A 119 -13.98 -26.43 -2.22
CA PHE A 119 -14.64 -27.38 -1.33
C PHE A 119 -16.16 -27.32 -1.39
N ARG A 120 -16.73 -26.57 -2.34
CA ARG A 120 -18.19 -26.48 -2.50
C ARG A 120 -18.67 -27.58 -3.43
N GLN A 121 -19.04 -28.73 -2.85
CA GLN A 121 -19.98 -29.69 -3.43
C GLN A 121 -21.39 -29.46 -2.86
#